data_AF-A0A2V6DIN5-F1
#
_entry.id   AF-A0A2V6DIN5-F1
#
_cell.length_a   1.000
_cell.length_b   1.000
_cell.length_c   1.000
_cell.angle_alpha   90.00
_cell.angle_beta   90.00
_cell.angle_gamma   90.00
#
_symmetry.space_group_name_H-M   'P 1'
#
loop_
_entity.id
_entity.type
_entity.pdbx_description
1 polymer ?
#
loop_
_entity_poly.entity_id
_entity_poly.type
_entity_poly.pdbx_seq_one_letter_code
_entity_poly.pdbx_strand_id
1 'polypeptide(L)' 'LVATRHNPILAAFYQRLRAAGKPPKLALTATMRKLLLILNSSLKPQSMYA' A
#
# COMPACT_ATOMS: atom_id res chain seq x y z
N LEU A 1 -0.14 -6.95 -11.45
CA LEU A 1 0.06 -7.84 -10.28
C LEU A 1 1.56 -7.95 -9.92
N VAL A 2 2.27 -6.82 -9.80
CA VAL A 2 3.74 -6.81 -9.58
C VAL A 2 4.06 -6.58 -8.11
N ALA A 3 3.32 -5.68 -7.46
CA ALA A 3 3.57 -5.27 -6.09
C ALA A 3 3.41 -6.39 -5.04
N THR A 4 2.50 -7.34 -5.27
CA THR A 4 2.32 -8.53 -4.40
C THR A 4 3.37 -9.61 -4.63
N ARG A 5 4.05 -9.63 -5.79
CA ARG A 5 5.11 -10.61 -6.09
C ARG A 5 6.47 -10.16 -5.58
N HIS A 6 6.73 -8.85 -5.57
CA HIS A 6 8.02 -8.29 -5.16
C HIS A 6 8.06 -7.80 -3.70
N ASN A 7 6.92 -7.56 -3.07
CA ASN A 7 6.88 -7.03 -1.70
C ASN A 7 6.00 -7.89 -0.79
N PRO A 8 6.59 -8.73 0.09
CA PRO A 8 5.83 -9.60 1.00
C PRO A 8 4.94 -8.79 1.96
N ILE A 9 5.32 -7.54 2.27
CA ILE A 9 4.54 -6.61 3.10
C ILE A 9 3.20 -6.26 2.43
N LEU A 10 3.21 -6.03 1.11
CA LEU A 10 2.00 -5.71 0.36
C LEU A 10 1.10 -6.94 0.20
N ALA A 11 1.68 -8.13 0.05
CA ALA A 11 0.94 -9.38 0.02
C ALA A 11 0.21 -9.64 1.35
N ALA A 12 0.91 -9.50 2.49
CA ALA A 12 0.31 -9.66 3.80
C ALA A 12 -0.79 -8.62 4.08
N PHE A 13 -0.59 -7.36 3.67
CA PHE A 13 -1.59 -6.31 3.80
C PHE A 13 -2.83 -6.58 2.95
N TYR A 14 -2.64 -7.00 1.71
CA TYR A 14 -3.73 -7.39 0.82
C TYR A 14 -4.51 -8.59 1.36
N GLN A 15 -3.82 -9.62 1.86
CA GLN A 15 -4.44 -10.80 2.49
C GLN A 15 -5.23 -10.43 3.74
N ARG A 16 -4.69 -9.56 4.62
CA ARG A 16 -5.42 -9.04 5.78
C ARG A 16 -6.69 -8.30 5.38
N LEU A 17 -6.64 -7.49 4.33
CA LEU A 17 -7.82 -6.75 3.86
C LEU A 17 -8.88 -7.68 3.25
N ARG A 18 -8.45 -8.74 2.57
CA ARG A 18 -9.33 -9.77 2.01
C ARG A 18 -9.96 -10.63 3.11
N ALA A 19 -9.19 -10.98 4.14
CA ALA A 19 -9.67 -11.69 5.33
C ALA A 19 -10.70 -10.86 6.12
N ALA A 20 -10.59 -9.53 6.08
CA ALA A 20 -11.59 -8.62 6.65
C ALA A 20 -12.87 -8.49 5.80
N GLY A 21 -13.07 -9.32 4.77
CA GLY A 21 -14.28 -9.33 3.93
C GLY A 21 -14.38 -8.18 2.93
N LYS A 22 -13.32 -7.40 2.74
CA LYS A 22 -13.35 -6.23 1.85
C LYS A 22 -13.24 -6.65 0.38
N PRO A 23 -13.96 -5.97 -0.53
CA PRO A 23 -13.92 -6.30 -1.94
C PRO A 23 -12.48 -6.18 -2.49
N PRO A 24 -12.07 -7.07 -3.40
CA PRO A 24 -10.69 -7.19 -3.86
C PRO A 24 -10.18 -5.91 -4.54
N LYS A 25 -11.08 -5.13 -5.16
CA LYS A 25 -10.78 -3.82 -5.73
C LYS A 25 -10.36 -2.81 -4.66
N LEU A 26 -11.09 -2.72 -3.54
CA LEU A 26 -10.76 -1.83 -2.42
C LEU A 26 -9.42 -2.21 -1.78
N ALA A 27 -9.13 -3.51 -1.68
CA ALA A 27 -7.85 -3.99 -1.21
C ALA A 27 -6.68 -3.58 -2.10
N LEU A 28 -6.87 -3.61 -3.42
CA LEU A 28 -5.87 -3.13 -4.35
C LEU A 28 -5.65 -1.62 -4.21
N THR A 29 -6.74 -0.83 -4.17
CA THR A 29 -6.68 0.63 -4.04
C THR A 29 -6.02 1.07 -2.74
N ALA A 30 -6.34 0.42 -1.61
CA ALA A 30 -5.70 0.69 -0.32
C ALA A 30 -4.20 0.35 -0.34
N THR A 31 -3.84 -0.76 -0.98
CA THR A 31 -2.43 -1.18 -1.15
C THR A 31 -1.65 -0.18 -2.01
N MET A 32 -2.24 0.28 -3.11
CA MET A 32 -1.66 1.33 -3.98
C MET A 32 -1.50 2.66 -3.24
N ARG A 33 -2.52 3.08 -2.46
CA ARG A 33 -2.46 4.29 -1.64
C ARG A 33 -1.31 4.23 -0.65
N LYS A 34 -1.10 3.08 0.00
CA LYS A 34 0.02 2.87 0.94
C LYS A 34 1.37 2.91 0.24
N LEU A 35 1.48 2.35 -0.96
CA LEU A 35 2.70 2.41 -1.77
C LEU A 35 3.02 3.85 -2.20
N LEU A 36 2.02 4.59 -2.70
CA LEU A 36 2.18 5.99 -3.07
C LEU A 36 2.57 6.87 -1.88
N LEU A 37 2.03 6.60 -0.68
CA LEU A 37 2.44 7.31 0.53
C LEU A 37 3.91 7.07 0.87
N ILE A 38 4.37 5.82 0.81
CA ILE A 38 5.77 5.47 1.06
C ILE A 38 6.66 6.16 0.03
N LEU A 39 6.35 6.02 -1.26
CA LEU A 39 7.07 6.70 -2.35
C LEU A 39 7.10 8.21 -2.17
N ASN A 40 5.96 8.83 -1.86
CA ASN A 40 5.88 10.27 -1.64
C ASN A 40 6.68 10.70 -0.40
N SER A 41 6.69 9.90 0.67
CA SER A 41 7.54 10.17 1.85
C SER A 41 9.03 9.93 1.62
N SER A 42 9.40 9.05 0.69
CA SER A 42 10.81 8.82 0.32
C SER A 42 11.31 9.86 -0.67
N LEU A 43 10.45 10.34 -1.56
CA LEU A 43 10.80 11.34 -2.57
C LEU A 43 10.74 12.77 -2.03
N LYS A 44 9.84 13.01 -1.06
CA LYS A 44 9.76 14.26 -0.33
C LYS A 44 10.59 14.10 0.95
N PRO A 45 11.84 14.60 1.02
CA PRO A 45 12.48 14.77 2.32
C PRO A 45 11.50 15.58 3.18
N GLN A 46 11.37 15.22 4.45
CA GLN A 46 10.49 15.88 5.40
C GLN A 46 10.87 17.36 5.55
N SER A 47 10.56 18.21 4.56
CA SER A 47 10.28 19.60 4.82
C SER A 47 8.91 19.57 5.47
N MET A 48 8.97 19.29 6.78
CA MET A 48 8.09 19.73 7.83
C MET A 48 7.05 20.70 7.27
N TYR A 49 5.77 20.34 7.42
CA TYR A 49 4.70 21.32 7.36
C TYR A 49 5.08 22.45 8.34
N ALA A 50 5.57 23.55 7.79
CA ALA A 50 5.69 24.84 8.45
C ALA A 50 4.34 25.55 8.39
#